data_AF-A0A1D1VZ33-F1
#
_entry.id   AF-A0A1D1VZ33-F1
#
_cell.length_a   1.000
_cell.length_b   1.000
_cell.length_c   1.000
_cell.angle_alpha   90.00
_cell.angle_beta   90.00
_cell.angle_gamma   90.00
#
_symmetry.space_group_name_H-M   'P 1'
#
loop_
_entity.id
_entity.type
_entity.pdbx_description
1 polymer ?
#
loop_
_entity_poly.entity_id
_entity_poly.type
_entity_poly.pdbx_seq_one_letter_code
_entity_poly.pdbx_strand_id
1 'polypeptide(L)'
;MTGLRKFRKFCFDYHSRVVDVKSVLLFIASLFHQKVASSTIHVYLSAMNNSLRKHGLLSLDDKFILSCALEGYSRFFPRQVDQRRPLSMSIMTHIKSTLRHSSLPPGVQRLYWCACCFAFFGYFRASEFTTTSHSSFHSPQQPHIPQHHNEG
;
A
#
# COMPACT_ATOMS: atom_id res chain seq x y z
N MET A 1 -1.07 17.74 1.42
CA MET A 1 -0.79 18.55 0.20
C MET A 1 0.56 19.27 0.32
N THR A 2 1.67 18.53 0.18
CA THR A 2 3.03 19.05 0.47
C THR A 2 3.83 19.36 -0.81
N GLY A 3 3.59 18.62 -1.90
CA GLY A 3 4.32 18.75 -3.17
C GLY A 3 4.15 20.10 -3.85
N LEU A 4 2.91 20.59 -3.98
CA LEU A 4 2.61 21.89 -4.59
C LEU A 4 3.23 23.07 -3.84
N ARG A 5 3.27 22.99 -2.50
CA ARG A 5 3.92 24.02 -1.67
C ARG A 5 5.42 24.05 -1.90
N LYS A 6 6.06 22.88 -1.98
CA LYS A 6 7.50 22.77 -2.33
C LYS A 6 7.78 23.30 -3.73
N PHE A 7 6.94 22.98 -4.71
CA PHE A 7 7.08 23.49 -6.07
C PHE A 7 6.93 25.02 -6.13
N ARG A 8 5.92 25.58 -5.45
CA ARG A 8 5.72 27.03 -5.42
C ARG A 8 6.89 27.76 -4.76
N LYS A 9 7.42 27.21 -3.66
CA LYS A 9 8.63 27.72 -3.02
C LYS A 9 9.82 27.65 -3.97
N PHE A 10 10.00 26.53 -4.68
CA PHE A 10 11.04 26.39 -5.70
C PHE A 10 10.91 27.43 -6.83
N CYS A 11 9.71 27.65 -7.37
CA CYS A 11 9.48 28.68 -8.39
C CYS A 11 9.78 30.10 -7.88
N PHE A 12 9.49 30.37 -6.61
CA PHE A 12 9.80 31.65 -5.97
C PHE A 12 11.32 31.84 -5.82
N ASP A 13 12.02 30.82 -5.32
CA ASP A 13 13.47 30.86 -5.12
C ASP A 13 14.24 30.95 -6.46
N TYR A 14 13.73 30.33 -7.53
CA TYR A 14 14.36 30.32 -8.86
C TYR A 14 13.87 31.40 -9.83
N HIS A 15 13.07 32.38 -9.36
CA HIS A 15 12.56 33.51 -10.15
C HIS A 15 11.80 33.16 -11.44
N SER A 16 11.26 31.94 -11.53
CA SER A 16 10.51 31.51 -12.72
C SER A 16 9.03 31.85 -12.53
N ARG A 17 8.60 32.99 -13.09
CA ARG A 17 7.20 33.44 -13.03
C ARG A 17 6.25 32.60 -13.89
N VAL A 18 6.78 31.81 -14.84
CA VAL A 18 5.98 31.01 -15.77
C VAL A 18 6.24 29.53 -15.52
N VAL A 19 5.16 28.79 -15.27
CA VAL A 19 5.23 27.33 -15.13
C VAL A 19 5.41 26.71 -16.51
N ASP A 20 6.67 26.50 -16.89
CA ASP A 20 7.08 25.80 -18.11
C ASP A 20 7.70 24.42 -17.80
N VAL A 21 7.80 23.57 -18.82
CA VAL A 21 8.44 22.26 -18.78
C VAL A 21 9.84 22.32 -18.19
N LYS A 22 10.62 23.34 -18.55
CA LYS A 22 11.99 23.54 -18.04
C LYS A 22 12.00 23.74 -16.53
N SER A 23 11.03 24.47 -16.00
CA SER A 23 10.88 24.71 -14.56
C SER A 23 10.52 23.43 -13.81
N VAL A 24 9.68 22.57 -14.42
CA VAL A 24 9.34 21.25 -13.88
C VAL A 24 10.54 20.32 -13.92
N LEU A 25 11.34 20.35 -15.00
CA LEU A 25 12.55 19.54 -15.13
C LEU A 25 13.62 19.94 -14.11
N LEU A 26 13.82 21.25 -13.92
CA LEU A 26 14.71 21.80 -12.89
C LEU A 26 14.22 21.43 -11.48
N PHE A 27 12.91 21.45 -11.25
CA PHE A 27 12.35 20.97 -9.99
C PHE A 27 12.65 19.49 -9.76
N ILE A 28 12.46 18.63 -10.76
CA ILE A 28 12.82 17.20 -10.66
C ILE A 28 14.31 17.01 -10.40
N ALA A 29 15.18 17.78 -11.07
CA ALA A 29 16.62 17.76 -10.82
C ALA A 29 16.97 18.21 -9.39
N SER A 30 16.24 19.19 -8.84
CA SER A 30 16.42 19.61 -7.43
C SER A 30 16.00 18.51 -6.45
N LEU A 31 14.93 17.77 -6.76
CA LEU A 31 14.48 16.63 -5.96
C LEU A 31 15.45 15.45 -6.06
N PHE A 32 16.10 15.29 -7.22
CA PHE A 32 17.18 14.33 -7.42
C PHE A 32 18.38 14.66 -6.52
N HIS A 33 18.82 15.93 -6.48
CA HIS A 33 19.90 16.36 -5.60
C HIS A 33 19.57 16.11 -4.11
N GLN A 34 18.29 16.25 -3.74
CA GLN A 34 17.79 15.98 -2.39
C GLN A 34 17.55 14.50 -2.08
N LYS A 35 17.84 13.58 -3.01
CA LYS A 35 17.63 12.12 -2.86
C LYS A 35 16.20 11.73 -2.46
N VAL A 36 15.20 12.49 -2.92
CA VAL A 36 13.79 12.17 -2.68
C VAL A 36 13.40 10.94 -3.50
N ALA A 37 12.65 9.99 -2.94
CA ALA A 37 12.27 8.73 -3.59
C ALA A 37 11.38 8.90 -4.84
N SER A 38 11.53 8.00 -5.84
CA SER A 38 10.76 8.02 -7.11
C SER A 38 9.25 8.16 -6.90
N SER A 39 8.70 7.35 -5.99
CA SER A 39 7.28 7.34 -5.67
C SER A 39 6.79 8.70 -5.17
N THR A 40 7.62 9.41 -4.42
CA THR A 40 7.30 10.75 -3.91
C THR A 40 7.35 11.79 -5.03
N ILE A 41 8.32 11.67 -5.94
CA ILE A 41 8.42 12.53 -7.13
C ILE A 41 7.18 12.34 -8.02
N HIS A 42 6.76 11.11 -8.28
CA HIS A 42 5.53 10.82 -9.02
C HIS A 42 4.30 11.44 -8.34
N VAL A 43 4.16 11.32 -7.02
CA VAL A 43 3.06 11.94 -6.28
C VAL A 43 3.07 13.47 -6.41
N TYR A 44 4.25 14.10 -6.32
CA TYR A 44 4.37 15.54 -6.53
C TYR A 44 4.00 15.93 -7.96
N LEU A 45 4.45 15.17 -8.94
CA LEU A 45 4.17 15.42 -10.35
C LEU A 45 2.68 15.27 -10.68
N SER A 46 2.03 14.22 -10.19
CA SER A 46 0.58 14.04 -10.34
C SER A 46 -0.21 15.16 -9.67
N ALA A 47 0.21 15.61 -8.47
CA ALA A 47 -0.42 16.73 -7.79
C ALA A 47 -0.26 18.04 -8.58
N MET A 48 0.93 18.30 -9.13
CA MET A 48 1.19 19.44 -9.99
C MET A 48 0.38 19.38 -11.29
N ASN A 49 0.38 18.24 -12.00
CA ASN A 49 -0.37 18.05 -13.23
C ASN A 49 -1.87 18.30 -13.01
N ASN A 50 -2.43 17.76 -11.92
CA ASN A 50 -3.82 18.02 -11.55
C ASN A 50 -4.08 19.52 -11.31
N SER A 51 -3.20 20.20 -10.57
CA SER A 51 -3.35 21.64 -10.32
C SER A 51 -3.21 22.48 -11.59
N LEU A 52 -2.30 22.12 -12.49
CA LEU A 52 -2.07 22.84 -13.75
C LEU A 52 -3.23 22.64 -14.72
N ARG A 53 -3.80 21.43 -14.78
CA ARG A 53 -5.05 21.14 -15.51
C ARG A 53 -6.22 21.96 -14.96
N LYS A 54 -6.35 22.09 -13.64
CA LYS A 54 -7.40 22.92 -13.02
C LYS A 54 -7.31 24.39 -13.40
N HIS A 55 -6.10 24.91 -13.62
CA HIS A 55 -5.88 26.30 -14.05
C HIS A 55 -5.81 26.45 -15.58
N GLY A 56 -6.02 25.38 -16.36
CA GLY A 56 -5.98 25.40 -17.82
C GLY A 56 -4.63 25.79 -18.43
N LEU A 57 -3.55 25.73 -17.65
CA LEU A 57 -2.27 26.36 -18.02
C LEU A 57 -1.34 25.44 -18.80
N LEU A 58 -1.25 24.16 -18.43
CA LEU A 58 -0.28 23.22 -19.00
C LEU A 58 -0.71 21.77 -18.75
N SER A 59 -0.68 20.93 -19.78
CA SER A 59 -0.72 19.47 -19.65
C SER A 59 0.70 18.91 -19.60
N LEU A 60 1.03 18.16 -18.55
CA LEU A 60 2.32 17.50 -18.40
C LEU A 60 2.32 16.06 -18.96
N ASP A 61 1.16 15.51 -19.34
CA ASP A 61 1.01 14.11 -19.77
C ASP A 61 1.71 13.80 -21.10
N ASP A 62 1.79 14.76 -22.03
CA ASP A 62 2.28 14.51 -23.39
C ASP A 62 3.78 14.77 -23.59
N LYS A 63 4.53 15.04 -22.51
CA LYS A 63 5.90 15.54 -22.64
C LYS A 63 6.90 14.41 -22.48
N PHE A 64 7.30 13.83 -23.61
CA PHE A 64 8.36 12.81 -23.73
C PHE A 64 9.59 13.08 -22.84
N ILE A 65 10.05 14.34 -22.79
CA ILE A 65 11.22 14.75 -21.98
C ILE A 65 11.03 14.47 -20.49
N LEU A 66 9.80 14.62 -19.98
CA LEU A 66 9.46 14.35 -18.59
C LEU A 66 9.50 12.85 -18.29
N SER A 67 8.97 12.04 -19.21
CA SER A 67 9.04 10.58 -19.14
C SER A 67 10.48 10.09 -19.14
N CYS A 68 11.34 10.61 -20.04
CA CYS A 68 12.77 10.26 -20.06
C CYS A 68 13.48 10.64 -18.76
N ALA A 69 13.16 11.79 -18.16
CA ALA A 69 13.75 12.21 -16.89
C ALA A 69 13.33 11.30 -15.72
N LEU A 70 12.07 10.89 -15.67
CA LEU A 70 11.54 9.96 -14.65
C LEU A 70 12.05 8.53 -14.84
N GLU A 71 12.21 8.09 -16.08
CA GLU A 71 12.75 6.78 -16.41
C GLU A 71 14.24 6.71 -16.06
N GLY A 72 15.01 7.75 -16.41
CA GLY A 72 16.38 7.93 -15.94
C GLY A 72 16.46 7.87 -14.42
N TYR A 73 15.59 8.61 -13.72
CA TYR A 73 15.52 8.57 -12.26
C TYR A 73 15.28 7.14 -11.73
N SER A 74 14.31 6.43 -12.29
CA SER A 74 13.94 5.08 -11.84
C SER A 74 15.04 4.06 -12.06
N ARG A 75 15.92 4.30 -13.05
CA ARG A 75 17.12 3.49 -13.31
C ARG A 75 18.24 3.75 -12.31
N PHE A 76 18.44 5.00 -11.90
CA PHE A 76 19.47 5.35 -10.90
C PHE A 76 19.07 4.98 -9.47
N PHE A 77 17.77 5.04 -9.16
CA PHE A 77 17.22 4.65 -7.87
C PHE A 77 16.21 3.53 -8.08
N PRO A 78 16.69 2.28 -8.27
CA PRO A 78 15.79 1.15 -8.42
C PRO A 78 14.84 1.12 -7.24
N ARG A 79 13.54 1.05 -7.55
CA ARG A 79 12.50 0.87 -6.56
C ARG A 79 12.93 -0.31 -5.69
N GLN A 80 12.97 -0.10 -4.36
CA GLN A 80 13.15 -1.20 -3.41
C GLN A 80 12.17 -2.30 -3.83
N VAL A 81 12.69 -3.41 -4.33
CA VAL A 81 11.90 -4.56 -4.74
C VAL A 81 11.01 -4.90 -3.56
N ASP A 82 9.71 -5.09 -3.80
CA ASP A 82 8.73 -5.40 -2.77
C ASP A 82 9.26 -6.58 -1.93
N GLN A 83 9.82 -6.30 -0.75
CA GLN A 83 10.44 -7.31 0.12
C GLN A 83 9.37 -8.10 0.88
N ARG A 84 8.17 -8.29 0.30
CA ARG A 84 7.20 -9.26 0.79
C ARG A 84 7.80 -10.64 0.60
N ARG A 85 8.50 -11.09 1.64
CA ARG A 85 9.00 -12.45 1.71
C ARG A 85 7.79 -13.39 1.72
N PRO A 86 7.79 -14.45 0.90
CA PRO A 86 6.76 -15.47 0.99
C PRO A 86 6.72 -16.02 2.42
N LEU A 87 5.52 -16.34 2.90
CA LEU A 87 5.37 -17.02 4.19
C LEU A 87 6.24 -18.28 4.15
N SER A 88 7.24 -18.39 5.01
CA SER A 88 8.16 -19.53 5.03
C SER A 88 7.68 -20.59 6.02
N MET A 89 8.19 -21.82 5.87
CA MET A 89 7.87 -22.91 6.80
C MET A 89 8.29 -22.56 8.25
N SER A 90 9.40 -21.84 8.43
CA SER A 90 9.84 -21.36 9.74
C SER A 90 8.83 -20.41 10.39
N ILE A 91 8.21 -19.53 9.59
CA ILE A 91 7.16 -18.62 10.06
C ILE A 91 5.90 -19.43 10.44
N MET A 92 5.52 -20.44 9.66
CA MET A 92 4.41 -21.33 10.01
C MET A 92 4.61 -22.04 11.35
N THR A 93 5.80 -22.58 11.60
CA THR A 93 6.13 -23.23 12.88
C THR A 93 6.06 -22.25 14.04
N HIS A 94 6.57 -21.04 13.84
CA HIS A 94 6.49 -19.97 14.85
C HIS A 94 5.04 -19.60 15.15
N ILE A 95 4.22 -19.35 14.12
CA ILE A 95 2.79 -19.04 14.24
C ILE A 95 2.06 -20.15 15.03
N LYS A 96 2.31 -21.43 14.68
CA LYS A 96 1.70 -22.56 15.38
C LYS A 96 2.07 -22.59 16.85
N SER A 97 3.34 -22.34 17.19
CA SER A 97 3.81 -22.28 18.57
C SER A 97 3.12 -21.16 19.35
N THR A 98 3.11 -19.94 18.79
CA THR A 98 2.47 -18.77 19.42
C THR A 98 0.97 -18.97 19.62
N LEU A 99 0.27 -19.57 18.65
CA LEU A 99 -1.16 -19.88 18.78
C LEU A 99 -1.46 -20.83 19.94
N ARG A 100 -0.64 -21.87 20.11
CA ARG A 100 -0.80 -22.85 21.21
C ARG A 100 -0.64 -22.22 22.59
N HIS A 101 0.14 -21.15 22.70
CA HIS A 101 0.36 -20.40 23.94
C HIS A 101 -0.51 -19.15 24.06
N SER A 102 -1.41 -18.90 23.10
CA SER A 102 -2.28 -17.73 23.11
C SER A 102 -3.48 -17.92 24.05
N SER A 103 -3.99 -16.82 24.60
CA SER A 103 -5.23 -16.79 25.40
C SER A 103 -6.52 -16.82 24.55
N LEU A 104 -6.41 -17.04 23.24
CA LEU A 104 -7.56 -17.03 22.33
C LEU A 104 -8.45 -18.26 22.56
N PRO A 105 -9.77 -18.16 22.32
CA PRO A 105 -10.65 -19.33 22.36
C PRO A 105 -10.21 -20.43 21.39
N PRO A 106 -10.35 -21.73 21.74
CA PRO A 106 -9.89 -22.83 20.89
C PRO A 106 -10.47 -22.82 19.46
N GLY A 107 -11.72 -22.35 19.30
CA GLY A 107 -12.35 -22.20 17.99
C GLY A 107 -11.64 -21.16 17.12
N VAL A 108 -11.28 -20.02 17.70
CA VAL A 108 -10.56 -18.93 17.01
C VAL A 108 -9.13 -19.34 16.68
N GLN A 109 -8.45 -20.05 17.59
CA GLN A 109 -7.11 -20.59 17.33
C GLN A 109 -7.09 -21.52 16.12
N ARG A 110 -8.07 -22.43 16.02
CA ARG A 110 -8.21 -23.35 14.88
C ARG A 110 -8.52 -22.61 13.58
N LEU A 111 -9.46 -21.68 13.61
CA LEU A 111 -9.82 -20.88 12.44
C LEU A 111 -8.62 -20.10 11.90
N TYR A 112 -7.87 -19.45 12.80
CA TYR A 112 -6.66 -18.72 12.43
C TYR A 112 -5.59 -19.66 11.84
N TRP A 113 -5.37 -20.83 12.45
CA TRP A 113 -4.43 -21.81 11.92
C TRP A 113 -4.83 -22.30 10.52
N CYS A 114 -6.11 -22.61 10.31
CA CYS A 114 -6.64 -22.99 9.01
C CYS A 114 -6.43 -21.88 7.97
N ALA A 115 -6.70 -20.62 8.32
CA ALA A 115 -6.46 -19.47 7.45
C ALA A 115 -4.98 -19.36 7.04
N CYS A 116 -4.05 -19.53 7.98
CA CYS A 116 -2.61 -19.53 7.69
C CYS A 116 -2.20 -20.69 6.77
N CYS A 117 -2.71 -21.90 6.99
CA CYS A 117 -2.44 -23.04 6.11
C CYS A 117 -3.00 -22.82 4.71
N PHE A 118 -4.22 -22.29 4.60
CA PHE A 118 -4.87 -22.02 3.32
C PHE A 118 -4.09 -20.96 2.52
N ALA A 119 -3.64 -19.89 3.18
CA ALA A 119 -2.79 -18.88 2.56
C ALA A 119 -1.43 -19.45 2.10
N PHE A 120 -0.80 -20.30 2.91
CA PHE A 120 0.53 -20.86 2.61
C PHE A 120 0.49 -21.90 1.48
N PHE A 121 -0.39 -22.89 1.57
CA PHE A 121 -0.46 -23.98 0.58
C PHE A 121 -1.24 -23.58 -0.68
N GLY A 122 -2.20 -22.68 -0.55
CA GLY A 122 -2.99 -22.17 -1.67
C GLY A 122 -2.40 -20.95 -2.36
N TYR A 123 -1.28 -20.40 -1.86
CA TYR A 123 -0.66 -19.16 -2.34
C TYR A 123 -1.62 -17.95 -2.38
N PHE A 124 -2.66 -17.97 -1.55
CA PHE A 124 -3.66 -16.92 -1.52
C PHE A 124 -3.20 -15.71 -0.70
N ARG A 125 -3.59 -14.52 -1.15
CA ARG A 125 -3.53 -13.32 -0.30
C ARG A 125 -4.68 -13.33 0.69
N ALA A 126 -4.48 -12.71 1.86
CA ALA A 126 -5.54 -12.57 2.86
C ALA A 126 -6.84 -12.00 2.26
N SER A 127 -6.75 -11.03 1.34
CA SER A 127 -7.90 -10.43 0.66
C SER A 127 -8.69 -11.38 -0.25
N GLU A 128 -8.13 -12.51 -0.64
CA GLU A 128 -8.75 -13.45 -1.58
C GLU A 128 -9.64 -14.48 -0.86
N PHE A 129 -9.43 -14.72 0.45
CA PHE A 129 -10.20 -15.68 1.26
C PHE A 129 -10.79 -15.08 2.54
N THR A 130 -10.68 -13.76 2.74
CA THR A 130 -11.34 -13.04 3.84
C THR A 130 -12.44 -12.14 3.29
N THR A 131 -13.50 -11.94 4.08
CA THR A 131 -14.58 -11.00 3.76
C THR A 131 -14.55 -9.84 4.74
N THR A 132 -14.85 -8.63 4.26
CA THR A 132 -15.01 -7.44 5.10
C THR A 132 -16.42 -7.33 5.70
N SER A 133 -17.35 -8.19 5.29
CA SER A 133 -18.72 -8.17 5.78
C SER A 133 -18.96 -9.17 6.92
N HIS A 134 -19.41 -8.65 8.06
CA HIS A 134 -19.89 -9.47 9.18
C HIS A 134 -21.22 -10.19 8.87
N SER A 135 -21.97 -9.75 7.85
CA SER A 135 -23.29 -10.32 7.51
C SER A 135 -23.22 -11.72 6.90
N SER A 136 -22.02 -12.20 6.57
CA SER A 136 -21.79 -13.51 5.95
C SER A 136 -21.36 -14.59 6.95
N PHE A 137 -21.14 -14.23 8.22
CA PHE A 137 -20.70 -15.17 9.24
C PHE A 137 -21.92 -15.75 9.98
N HIS A 138 -22.38 -16.92 9.53
CA HIS A 138 -23.37 -17.69 10.27
C HIS A 138 -22.65 -18.38 11.44
N SER A 139 -22.87 -17.90 12.67
CA SER A 139 -22.34 -18.58 13.86
C SER A 139 -22.84 -20.03 13.88
N PRO A 140 -21.97 -21.05 14.05
CA PRO A 140 -22.45 -22.40 14.28
C PRO A 140 -23.24 -22.40 15.58
N GLN A 141 -24.53 -22.67 15.48
CA GLN A 141 -25.41 -22.82 16.65
C GLN A 141 -24.78 -23.85 17.59
N GLN A 142 -24.64 -23.49 18.87
CA GLN A 142 -24.26 -24.44 19.91
C GLN A 142 -25.29 -25.57 19.95
N PRO A 143 -24.87 -26.84 20.07
CA PRO A 143 -25.80 -27.95 20.22
C PRO A 143 -26.61 -27.73 21.49
N HIS A 144 -27.93 -27.66 21.32
CA HIS A 144 -28.91 -27.60 22.38
C HIS A 144 -28.81 -28.89 23.19
N ILE A 145 -28.19 -28.83 24.38
CA ILE A 145 -28.20 -29.95 25.33
C ILE A 145 -29.63 -30.03 25.89
N PRO A 146 -30.41 -31.09 25.63
CA PRO A 146 -31.73 -31.23 26.23
C PRO A 146 -31.58 -31.34 27.74
N GLN A 147 -32.20 -30.41 28.47
CA GLN A 147 -32.32 -30.47 29.92
C GLN A 147 -33.18 -31.68 30.28
N HIS A 148 -32.61 -32.59 31.05
CA HIS A 148 -33.34 -33.69 31.69
C HIS A 148 -34.40 -33.08 32.61
N HIS A 149 -35.67 -33.17 32.22
CA HIS A 149 -36.78 -32.85 33.12
C HIS A 149 -37.00 -34.07 34.02
N ASN A 150 -36.73 -33.87 35.30
CA ASN A 150 -36.97 -34.80 36.38
C ASN A 150 -38.45 -34.69 36.79
N GLU A 151 -39.24 -35.73 36.55
CA GLU A 151 -40.58 -35.88 37.12
C GLU A 151 -40.73 -37.28 37.72
N GLY A 152 -41.05 -37.34 39.02
CA GLY A 152 -41.54 -38.54 39.72
C GLY A 152 -40.55 -39.18 40.67
#